data_AF-A0A6G3XEM0-F1
#
_entry.id   AF-A0A6G3XEM0-F1
#
_cell.length_a   1.000
_cell.length_b   1.000
_cell.length_c   1.000
_cell.angle_alpha   90.00
_cell.angle_beta   90.00
_cell.angle_gamma   90.00
#
_symmetry.space_group_name_H-M   'P 1'
#
loop_
_entity.id
_entity.type
_entity.pdbx_description
1 polymer ?
#
loop_
_entity_poly.entity_id
_entity_poly.type
_entity_poly.pdbx_seq_one_letter_code
_entity_poly.pdbx_strand_id
1 'polypeptide(L)' 'MAAKSIPGFEELADVWNTRAPLAWDMNDPEPAGRSIVALLSDFFPRTTGEIIHVDSGVHMMGA' A
#
# COMPACT_ATOMS: atom_id res chain seq x y z
N MET A 1 -11.47 1.69 -8.73
CA MET A 1 -11.37 1.73 -7.26
C MET A 1 -12.73 2.05 -6.65
N ALA A 2 -13.14 1.31 -5.61
CA ALA A 2 -14.47 1.37 -5.01
C ALA A 2 -14.77 2.69 -4.25
N ALA A 3 -13.74 3.45 -3.89
CA ALA A 3 -13.85 4.63 -3.01
C ALA A 3 -14.10 5.98 -3.74
N LYS A 4 -14.26 5.99 -5.07
CA LYS A 4 -14.52 7.23 -5.84
C LYS A 4 -15.79 7.98 -5.42
N SER A 5 -16.71 7.32 -4.72
CA SER A 5 -17.98 7.89 -4.29
C SER A 5 -17.97 8.46 -2.86
N ILE A 6 -16.82 8.47 -2.18
CA ILE A 6 -16.70 9.00 -0.82
C ILE A 6 -16.23 10.47 -0.90
N PRO A 7 -17.03 11.44 -0.41
CA PRO A 7 -16.59 12.82 -0.29
C PRO A 7 -15.29 12.91 0.53
N GLY A 8 -14.30 13.68 0.05
CA GLY A 8 -13.00 13.83 0.72
C GLY A 8 -11.96 12.74 0.42
N PHE A 9 -12.25 11.79 -0.47
CA PHE A 9 -11.27 10.75 -0.83
C PHE A 9 -9.99 11.31 -1.45
N GLU A 10 -10.08 12.42 -2.20
CA GLU A 10 -8.91 13.08 -2.78
C GLU A 10 -7.96 13.61 -1.70
N GLU A 11 -8.47 14.13 -0.59
CA GLU A 11 -7.64 14.58 0.54
C GLU A 11 -6.89 13.42 1.20
N LEU A 12 -7.54 12.25 1.29
CA LEU A 12 -6.91 11.03 1.80
C LEU A 12 -5.81 10.54 0.84
N ALA A 13 -6.06 10.58 -0.47
CA ALA A 13 -5.09 10.22 -1.49
C ALA A 13 -3.85 11.12 -1.46
N ASP A 14 -4.02 12.42 -1.21
CA ASP A 14 -2.91 13.37 -1.11
C ASP A 14 -1.98 13.12 0.09
N VAL A 15 -2.43 12.38 1.10
CA VAL A 15 -1.55 11.95 2.20
C VAL A 15 -0.41 11.08 1.67
N TRP A 16 -0.66 10.18 0.74
CA TRP A 16 0.40 9.37 0.12
C TRP A 16 1.38 10.25 -0.66
N ASN A 17 0.89 11.20 -1.45
CA ASN A 17 1.73 12.11 -2.24
C ASN A 17 2.67 12.97 -1.39
N THR A 18 2.21 13.35 -0.18
CA THR A 18 2.93 14.32 0.67
C THR A 18 3.76 13.66 1.77
N ARG A 19 3.39 12.46 2.22
CA ARG A 19 4.03 11.81 3.37
C ARG A 19 4.78 10.54 3.04
N ALA A 20 4.41 9.80 1.99
CA ALA A 20 5.07 8.54 1.70
C ALA A 20 6.55 8.79 1.33
N PRO A 21 7.52 8.09 1.95
CA PRO A 21 8.93 8.21 1.60
C PRO A 21 9.25 7.85 0.14
N LEU A 22 8.50 6.90 -0.43
CA LEU A 22 8.63 6.49 -1.82
C LEU A 22 7.43 7.00 -2.62
N ALA A 23 7.64 7.21 -3.93
CA ALA A 23 6.56 7.56 -4.83
C ALA A 23 5.45 6.49 -4.77
N TRP A 24 4.20 6.93 -4.84
CA TRP A 24 3.03 6.06 -4.84
C TRP A 24 2.12 6.46 -6.01
N ASP A 25 1.89 5.53 -6.94
CA ASP A 25 0.90 5.71 -8.01
C ASP A 25 -0.35 4.90 -7.68
N MET A 26 -1.46 5.59 -7.43
CA MET A 26 -2.74 4.97 -7.14
C MET A 26 -3.34 4.18 -8.32
N ASN A 27 -2.83 4.38 -9.53
CA ASN A 27 -3.26 3.66 -10.72
C ASN A 27 -2.39 2.43 -11.01
N ASP A 28 -1.30 2.22 -10.27
CA ASP A 28 -0.42 1.08 -10.41
C ASP A 28 -0.69 0.02 -9.33
N PRO A 29 -1.39 -1.09 -9.67
CA PRO A 29 -1.62 -2.17 -8.72
C PRO A 29 -0.41 -3.10 -8.57
N GLU A 30 0.63 -2.97 -9.40
CA GLU A 30 1.73 -3.93 -9.49
C GLU A 30 2.51 -4.10 -8.18
N PRO A 31 2.84 -3.04 -7.40
CA PRO A 31 3.55 -3.20 -6.13
C PRO A 31 2.79 -4.09 -5.13
N ALA A 32 1.48 -3.86 -4.98
CA ALA A 32 0.63 -4.69 -4.13
C ALA A 32 0.53 -6.13 -4.65
N GLY A 33 0.36 -6.29 -5.97
CA GLY A 33 0.30 -7.61 -6.62
C GLY A 33 1.57 -8.43 -6.42
N ARG A 34 2.75 -7.82 -6.56
CA ARG A 34 4.05 -8.48 -6.35
C ARG A 34 4.22 -8.95 -4.91
N SER A 35 3.81 -8.15 -3.93
CA SER A 35 3.85 -8.53 -2.51
C SER A 35 2.93 -9.71 -2.19
N ILE A 36 1.76 -9.78 -2.82
CA ILE A 36 0.86 -10.94 -2.70
C ILE A 36 1.54 -12.20 -3.25
N VAL A 37 2.13 -12.11 -4.46
CA VAL A 37 2.87 -13.24 -5.04
C VAL A 37 4.03 -13.66 -4.15
N ALA A 38 4.77 -12.71 -3.59
CA ALA A 38 5.87 -13.00 -2.66
C ALA A 38 5.36 -13.72 -1.41
N LEU A 39 4.26 -13.26 -0.80
CA LEU A 39 3.63 -13.90 0.37
C LEU A 39 3.12 -15.32 0.08
N LEU A 40 2.61 -15.57 -1.13
CA LEU A 40 2.13 -16.90 -1.55
C LEU A 40 3.25 -17.83 -2.04
N SER A 41 4.48 -17.32 -2.16
CA SER A 41 5.63 -18.07 -2.64
C SER A 41 6.47 -18.64 -1.50
N ASP A 42 7.52 -19.38 -1.86
CA ASP A 42 8.51 -19.91 -0.92
C ASP A 42 9.45 -18.84 -0.34
N PHE A 43 9.32 -17.56 -0.72
CA PHE A 43 10.15 -16.48 -0.17
C PHE A 43 9.80 -16.12 1.28
N PHE A 44 8.60 -16.46 1.77
CA PHE A 44 8.18 -16.25 3.16
C PHE A 44 7.78 -17.58 3.84
N PRO A 45 8.69 -18.57 3.95
CA PRO A 45 8.34 -19.94 4.31
C PRO A 45 7.96 -20.12 5.78
N ARG A 46 8.19 -19.12 6.63
CA ARG A 46 7.97 -19.16 8.08
C ARG A 46 7.38 -17.85 8.63
N THR A 47 6.65 -17.12 7.80
CA THR A 47 5.98 -15.87 8.19
C THR A 47 4.48 -16.13 8.29
N THR A 48 3.90 -15.88 9.46
CA THR A 48 2.48 -16.09 9.74
C THR A 48 2.00 -15.09 10.78
N GLY A 49 0.74 -14.69 10.74
CA GLY A 49 0.16 -13.72 11.68
C GLY A 49 0.65 -12.28 11.51
N GLU A 50 1.38 -11.99 10.44
CA GLU A 50 1.98 -10.68 10.17
C GLU A 50 1.21 -9.87 9.12
N ILE A 51 1.36 -8.54 9.17
CA ILE A 51 0.83 -7.61 8.18
C ILE A 51 2.00 -7.06 7.36
N ILE A 52 1.94 -7.21 6.04
CA ILE A 52 2.91 -6.58 5.12
C ILE A 52 2.28 -5.31 4.56
N HIS A 53 2.84 -4.16 4.94
CA HIS A 53 2.43 -2.87 4.41
C HIS A 53 3.07 -2.63 3.04
N VAL A 54 2.22 -2.41 2.04
CA VAL A 54 2.63 -2.07 0.67
C VAL A 54 2.00 -0.73 0.32
N ASP A 55 2.58 0.32 0.86
CA ASP A 55 1.98 1.65 0.91
C ASP A 55 3.01 2.76 0.73
N SER A 56 4.15 2.44 0.10
CA SER A 56 5.32 3.30 -0.03
C SER A 56 5.87 3.86 1.28
N GLY A 57 5.54 3.25 2.42
CA GLY A 57 6.01 3.63 3.75
C GLY A 57 5.15 4.73 4.41
N VAL A 58 3.94 5.01 3.93
CA VAL A 58 3.11 6.05 4.54
C VAL A 58 2.75 5.72 6.00
N HIS A 59 2.47 4.45 6.33
CA HIS A 59 2.07 4.05 7.68
C HIS A 59 3.15 4.36 8.73
N MET A 60 4.43 4.23 8.38
CA MET A 60 5.53 4.46 9.32
C MET A 60 5.68 5.94 9.67
N MET A 61 5.09 6.83 8.89
CA MET A 61 5.09 8.28 9.11
C MET A 61 4.00 8.73 10.11
N GLY A 62 3.24 7.81 10.69
CA GLY A 62 2.12 8.12 11.60
C GLY A 62 0.96 8.79 10.87
N ALA A 63 0.79 8.47 9.59
CA ALA A 63 -0.28 8.95 8.73
C ALA A 63 -1.55 8.09 8.87
#